data_AF-A0A5P8H6G2-F1
#
_entry.id   AF-A0A5P8H6G2-F1
#
_cell.length_a   1.000
_cell.length_b   1.000
_cell.length_c   1.000
_cell.angle_alpha   90.00
_cell.angle_beta   90.00
_cell.angle_gamma   90.00
#
_symmetry.space_group_name_H-M   'P 1'
#
loop_
_entity.id
_entity.type
_entity.pdbx_description
1 polymer ?
#
loop_
_entity_poly.entity_id
_entity_poly.type
_entity_poly.pdbx_seq_one_letter_code
_entity_poly.pdbx_strand_id
1 'polypeptide(L)' 'MPWYKGWQKETKGGVVKGKTLLDAIDAIDPPTRPSEKP' A
#
# COMPACT_ATOMS: atom_id res chain seq x y z
N MET A 1 11.37 14.00 -11.49
CA MET A 1 11.05 14.86 -10.33
C MET A 1 12.20 14.78 -9.33
N PRO A 2 13.16 15.74 -9.36
CA PRO A 2 14.39 15.63 -8.58
C PRO A 2 14.19 15.80 -7.07
N TRP A 3 13.11 16.48 -6.66
CA TRP A 3 12.76 16.69 -5.25
C TRP A 3 11.95 15.51 -4.65
N TYR A 4 11.28 14.73 -5.50
CA TYR A 4 10.41 13.66 -5.03
C TYR A 4 11.18 12.35 -4.94
N LYS A 5 11.29 11.83 -3.72
CA LYS A 5 12.03 10.59 -3.42
C LYS A 5 11.14 9.33 -3.41
N GLY A 6 9.86 9.49 -3.72
CA GLY A 6 8.86 8.43 -3.55
C GLY A 6 8.05 8.61 -2.27
N TRP A 7 7.17 7.64 -2.03
CA TRP A 7 6.37 7.52 -0.82
C TRP A 7 6.77 6.27 -0.04
N GLN A 8 6.43 6.25 1.25
CA GLN A 8 6.62 5.12 2.14
C GLN A 8 5.34 4.91 2.97
N LYS A 9 4.95 3.66 3.19
CA LYS A 9 3.77 3.23 3.97
C LYS A 9 4.19 2.14 4.95
N GLU A 10 3.73 2.24 6.19
CA GLU A 10 3.84 1.16 7.17
C GLU A 10 2.57 0.28 7.11
N THR A 11 2.76 -1.02 6.96
CA THR A 11 1.69 -2.03 6.98
C THR A 11 1.98 -3.02 8.09
N LYS A 12 0.99 -3.86 8.45
CA LYS A 12 1.21 -4.97 9.38
C LYS A 12 2.28 -5.96 8.91
N GLY A 13 2.54 -6.04 7.60
CA GLY A 13 3.58 -6.87 6.99
C GLY A 13 4.95 -6.18 6.83
N GLY A 14 5.08 -4.91 7.23
CA GLY A 14 6.32 -4.13 7.12
C GLY A 14 6.20 -2.86 6.29
N VAL A 15 7.35 -2.28 5.95
CA VAL A 15 7.47 -1.00 5.25
C VAL A 15 7.42 -1.21 3.73
N VAL A 16 6.45 -0.59 3.07
CA VAL A 16 6.31 -0.58 1.61
C VAL A 16 6.71 0.79 1.05
N LYS A 17 7.41 0.82 -0.08
CA LYS A 17 7.89 2.04 -0.74
C LYS A 17 7.49 2.02 -2.21
N GLY A 18 7.22 3.20 -2.78
CA GLY A 18 6.91 3.33 -4.21
C GLY A 18 7.20 4.73 -4.73
N LYS A 19 7.08 4.91 -6.05
CA LYS A 19 7.37 6.20 -6.73
C LYS A 19 6.20 6.69 -7.57
N THR A 20 5.26 5.83 -7.92
CA THR A 20 4.10 6.21 -8.73
C THR A 20 2.81 6.05 -7.92
N LEU A 21 1.75 6.71 -8.41
CA LEU A 21 0.40 6.52 -7.89
C LEU A 21 -0.10 5.09 -8.15
N LEU A 22 0.30 4.48 -9.26
CA LEU A 22 -0.03 3.09 -9.57
C LEU A 22 0.61 2.14 -8.54
N ASP A 23 1.88 2.36 -8.19
CA ASP A 23 2.55 1.59 -7.13
C ASP A 23 1.79 1.70 -5.81
N ALA A 24 1.23 2.88 -5.52
CA ALA A 24 0.48 3.11 -4.29
C ALA A 24 -0.84 2.35 -4.26
N ILE A 25 -1.51 2.22 -5.42
CA ILE A 25 -2.75 1.46 -5.58
C ILE A 25 -2.47 -0.04 -5.45
N ASP A 26 -1.44 -0.54 -6.14
CA ASP A 26 -1.05 -1.96 -6.09
C ASP A 26 -0.57 -2.38 -4.68
N ALA A 27 -0.05 -1.43 -3.87
CA ALA A 27 0.36 -1.64 -2.49
C ALA A 27 -0.79 -1.60 -1.46
N ILE A 28 -2.05 -1.51 -1.89
CA ILE A 28 -3.21 -1.59 -1.01
C ILE A 28 -3.54 -3.06 -0.74
N ASP A 29 -3.39 -3.47 0.52
CA ASP A 29 -3.82 -4.80 0.95
C ASP A 29 -5.35 -4.94 0.76
N PRO A 30 -5.81 -6.00 0.10
CA PRO A 30 -7.24 -6.21 -0.10
C PRO A 30 -7.92 -6.41 1.27
N PRO A 31 -9.09 -5.79 1.49
CA PRO A 31 -9.83 -5.98 2.73
C PRO A 31 -10.27 -7.44 2.85
N THR A 32 -10.18 -8.00 4.06
CA THR A 32 -10.67 -9.35 4.33
C THR A 32 -12.17 -9.42 4.03
N ARG A 33 -12.57 -10.28 3.09
CA ARG A 33 -13.98 -10.52 2.80
C ARG A 33 -14.63 -11.11 4.06
N PRO A 34 -15.75 -10.55 4.54
CA PRO A 34 -16.40 -11.02 5.77
C PRO A 34 -17.25 -12.27 5.47
N SER A 35 -16.62 -13.38 5.09
CA SER A 35 -17.29 -14.64 4.77
C SER A 35 -17.79 -15.40 6.01
N GLU A 36 -17.31 -15.04 7.20
CA GLU A 36 -17.68 -15.66 8.48
C GLU A 36 -18.42 -14.68 9.41
N LYS A 37 -18.98 -13.59 8.88
CA LYS A 37 -19.94 -12.81 9.68
C LYS A 37 -21.19 -13.68 9.88
N PRO A 38 -21.61 -13.95 11.12
CA PRO A 38 -22.84 -14.69 11.41
C PRO A 38 -24.07 -13.95 10.89
#